data_AF-A0ABD2N492-F1
#
_entry.id   AF-A0ABD2N492-F1
#
_cell.length_a   1.000
_cell.length_b   1.000
_cell.length_c   1.000
_cell.angle_alpha   90.00
_cell.angle_beta   90.00
_cell.angle_gamma   90.00
#
_symmetry.space_group_name_H-M   'P 1'
#
loop_
_entity.id
_entity.type
_entity.pdbx_description
1 polymer ?
#
loop_
_entity_poly.entity_id
_entity_poly.type
_entity_poly.pdbx_seq_one_letter_code
_entity_poly.pdbx_strand_id
1 'polypeptide(L)'
;MDFSWLQGNSNCGGGLMTSAFKYAKENDIESEKHYVYQEREGFCKYDPSKTKISGFINIPKGDEEAHQNAIASVGPISVAIDCTNTLLRYDSGILNDRTCDSYSLNHGVWLYDMETKTA
;
A
#
# COMPACT_ATOMS: atom_id res chain seq x y z
N MET A 1 -7.10 5.55 -7.76
CA MET A 1 -7.07 4.69 -8.96
C MET A 1 -7.02 5.56 -10.20
N ASP A 2 -7.97 6.47 -10.39
CA ASP A 2 -8.21 7.16 -11.66
C ASP A 2 -7.28 8.35 -11.96
N PHE A 3 -6.50 8.81 -10.98
CA PHE A 3 -5.75 10.07 -11.09
C PHE A 3 -4.23 9.97 -11.07
N SER A 4 -3.67 8.82 -10.68
CA SER A 4 -2.21 8.65 -10.52
C SER A 4 -1.52 7.97 -11.70
N TRP A 5 -2.20 7.91 -12.85
CA TRP A 5 -1.67 7.37 -14.10
C TRP A 5 -0.43 8.12 -14.60
N LEU A 6 -0.40 9.45 -14.45
CA LEU A 6 0.78 10.27 -14.75
C LEU A 6 1.98 9.96 -13.85
N GLN A 7 1.74 9.44 -12.65
CA GLN A 7 2.77 8.98 -11.72
C GLN A 7 3.13 7.50 -11.91
N GLY A 8 2.58 6.83 -12.92
CA GLY A 8 2.92 5.47 -13.34
C GLY A 8 2.01 4.36 -12.82
N ASN A 9 0.89 4.69 -12.15
CA ASN A 9 -0.12 3.69 -11.83
C ASN A 9 -0.96 3.34 -13.06
N SER A 10 -1.48 2.12 -13.13
CA SER A 10 -2.23 1.61 -14.28
C SER A 10 -3.66 1.22 -13.87
N ASN A 11 -4.34 2.08 -13.11
CA ASN A 11 -5.69 1.86 -12.63
C ASN A 11 -5.89 0.46 -12.01
N CYS A 12 -6.78 -0.37 -12.58
CA CYS A 12 -7.03 -1.76 -12.14
C CYS A 12 -5.92 -2.73 -12.58
N GLY A 13 -5.05 -2.33 -13.51
CA GLY A 13 -3.88 -3.10 -13.95
C GLY A 13 -2.70 -3.08 -12.96
N GLY A 14 -2.86 -2.40 -11.82
CA GLY A 14 -1.87 -2.36 -10.74
C GLY A 14 -1.15 -1.01 -10.63
N GLY A 15 -0.28 -0.91 -9.63
CA GLY A 15 0.44 0.32 -9.33
C GLY A 15 1.31 0.19 -8.09
N LEU A 16 2.06 1.25 -7.80
CA LEU A 16 2.92 1.36 -6.63
C LEU A 16 2.35 2.40 -5.66
N MET A 17 2.41 2.09 -4.36
CA MET A 17 1.99 3.03 -3.30
C MET A 17 2.82 4.31 -3.37
N THR A 18 4.10 4.23 -3.71
CA THR A 18 4.97 5.40 -3.89
C THR A 18 4.53 6.31 -5.03
N SER A 19 3.98 5.75 -6.11
CA SER A 19 3.36 6.54 -7.20
C SER A 19 2.09 7.23 -6.75
N ALA A 20 1.26 6.55 -5.93
CA ALA A 20 0.09 7.17 -5.32
C ALA A 20 0.47 8.29 -4.33
N PHE A 21 1.55 8.12 -3.55
CA PHE A 21 2.04 9.16 -2.65
C PHE A 21 2.64 10.36 -3.39
N LYS A 22 3.31 10.15 -4.53
CA LYS A 22 3.73 11.26 -5.41
C LYS A 22 2.52 12.08 -5.85
N TYR A 23 1.46 11.41 -6.31
CA TYR A 23 0.21 12.07 -6.68
C TYR A 23 -0.39 12.86 -5.50
N ALA A 24 -0.47 12.25 -4.31
CA ALA A 24 -1.01 12.85 -3.08
C ALA A 24 -0.16 14.00 -2.50
N LYS A 25 1.08 14.15 -2.96
CA LYS A 25 1.95 15.28 -2.61
C LYS A 25 1.68 16.48 -3.53
N GLU A 26 1.38 16.20 -4.79
CA GLU A 26 1.14 17.19 -5.85
C GLU A 26 -0.32 17.65 -5.91
N ASN A 27 -1.25 16.81 -5.46
CA ASN A 27 -2.69 17.01 -5.55
C ASN A 27 -3.36 16.64 -4.23
N ASP A 28 -4.57 17.16 -4.01
CA ASP A 28 -5.35 16.76 -2.85
C ASP A 28 -6.02 15.39 -3.08
N ILE A 29 -6.25 14.65 -1.99
CA ILE A 29 -6.91 13.36 -1.98
C ILE A 29 -8.34 13.52 -1.43
N GLU A 30 -9.29 12.91 -2.10
CA GLU A 30 -10.68 12.89 -1.68
C GLU A 30 -10.96 11.82 -0.62
N SER A 31 -11.85 12.13 0.31
CA SER A 31 -12.38 11.12 1.22
C SER A 31 -13.30 10.15 0.48
N GLU A 32 -13.37 8.91 0.93
CA GLU A 32 -14.27 7.87 0.39
C GLU A 32 -15.75 8.33 0.28
N LYS A 33 -16.22 9.18 1.20
CA LYS A 33 -17.59 9.73 1.16
C LYS A 33 -17.85 10.59 -0.10
N HIS A 34 -16.85 11.31 -0.58
CA HIS A 34 -16.96 12.21 -1.74
C HIS A 34 -16.60 11.48 -3.04
N TYR A 35 -15.62 10.58 -2.98
CA TYR A 35 -15.20 9.73 -4.09
C TYR A 35 -15.34 8.25 -3.71
N VAL A 36 -16.52 7.69 -3.93
CA VAL A 36 -16.83 6.29 -3.57
C VAL A 36 -16.19 5.32 -4.56
N TYR A 37 -15.53 4.28 -4.04
CA TYR A 37 -14.91 3.23 -4.83
C TYR A 37 -15.93 2.51 -5.73
N GLN A 38 -15.58 2.36 -7.02
CA GLN A 38 -16.48 1.83 -8.05
C GLN A 38 -16.10 0.43 -8.54
N GLU A 39 -15.01 -0.17 -8.05
CA GLU A 39 -14.47 -1.47 -8.49
C GLU A 39 -14.15 -1.57 -10.01
N ARG A 40 -14.18 -0.44 -10.72
CA ARG A 40 -13.90 -0.33 -12.14
C ARG A 40 -13.36 1.06 -12.45
N GLU A 41 -12.69 1.16 -13.59
CA GLU A 41 -12.25 2.43 -14.13
C GLU A 41 -13.46 3.33 -14.39
N GLY A 42 -13.40 4.54 -13.83
CA GLY A 42 -14.46 5.53 -13.94
C GLY A 42 -14.03 6.75 -14.74
N PHE A 43 -15.01 7.52 -15.20
CA PHE A 43 -14.74 8.87 -15.71
C PHE A 43 -14.67 9.86 -14.55
N CYS A 44 -13.69 10.76 -14.67
CA CYS A 44 -13.29 11.78 -13.71
C CYS A 44 -14.46 12.54 -13.06
N LYS A 45 -14.54 12.46 -11.73
CA LYS A 45 -15.28 13.40 -10.87
C LYS A 45 -14.35 13.85 -9.74
N TYR A 46 -13.40 14.72 -10.07
CA TYR A 46 -12.54 15.32 -9.05
C TYR A 46 -13.28 16.50 -8.38
N ASP A 47 -13.51 16.41 -7.09
CA ASP A 47 -13.98 17.51 -6.24
C ASP A 47 -12.94 17.76 -5.14
N PRO A 48 -12.26 18.92 -5.10
CA PRO A 48 -11.15 19.13 -4.18
C PRO A 48 -11.56 19.00 -2.70
N SER A 49 -11.17 17.88 -2.09
CA SER A 49 -11.11 17.71 -0.63
C SER A 49 -9.75 18.17 -0.11
N LYS A 50 -9.61 18.43 1.20
CA LYS A 50 -8.51 19.26 1.75
C LYS A 50 -7.28 18.52 2.25
N THR A 51 -7.06 17.26 1.89
CA THR A 51 -5.98 16.46 2.49
C THR A 51 -4.91 16.10 1.46
N LYS A 52 -3.68 16.52 1.75
CA LYS A 52 -2.47 16.16 1.01
C LYS A 52 -1.41 15.68 1.98
N ILE A 53 -0.44 14.94 1.47
CA ILE A 53 0.74 14.57 2.26
C ILE A 53 1.86 15.60 2.05
N SER A 54 2.68 15.83 3.08
CA SER A 54 3.89 16.65 2.93
C SER A 54 5.02 15.90 2.22
N GLY A 55 5.03 14.57 2.34
CA GLY A 55 6.00 13.69 1.71
C GLY A 55 5.86 12.25 2.19
N PHE A 56 6.79 11.41 1.75
CA PHE A 56 6.90 10.01 2.14
C PHE A 56 8.38 9.60 2.14
N ILE A 57 8.70 8.53 2.84
CA ILE A 57 10.05 7.96 2.93
C ILE A 57 9.97 6.50 2.48
N ASN A 58 10.99 6.05 1.74
CA ASN A 58 11.14 4.63 1.41
C ASN A 58 12.03 3.97 2.46
N ILE A 59 11.54 2.90 3.05
CA ILE A 59 12.33 2.04 3.94
C ILE A 59 13.19 1.12 3.06
N PRO A 60 14.47 0.85 3.43
CA PRO A 60 15.31 -0.06 2.68
C PRO A 60 14.68 -1.43 2.51
N LYS A 61 14.83 -2.00 1.30
CA LYS A 61 14.30 -3.34 1.00
C LYS A 61 14.92 -4.39 1.93
N GLY A 62 14.08 -5.21 2.55
CA GLY A 62 14.51 -6.34 3.38
C GLY A 62 14.99 -5.95 4.78
N ASP A 63 14.81 -4.70 5.19
CA ASP A 63 15.19 -4.22 6.52
C ASP A 63 13.98 -4.28 7.47
N GLU A 64 13.76 -5.47 8.05
CA GLU A 64 12.65 -5.71 8.98
C GLU A 64 12.78 -4.90 10.28
N GLU A 65 14.01 -4.61 10.72
CA GLU A 65 14.25 -3.74 11.88
C GLU A 65 13.82 -2.29 11.58
N ALA A 66 14.16 -1.77 10.38
CA ALA A 66 13.69 -0.47 9.95
C ALA A 66 12.16 -0.42 9.78
N HIS A 67 11.52 -1.50 9.32
CA HIS A 67 10.06 -1.60 9.31
C HIS A 67 9.47 -1.54 10.71
N GLN A 68 9.99 -2.32 11.65
CA GLN A 68 9.53 -2.32 13.04
C GLN A 68 9.68 -0.94 13.69
N ASN A 69 10.84 -0.29 13.48
CA ASN A 69 11.10 1.07 13.96
C ASN A 69 10.15 2.10 13.34
N ALA A 70 9.85 2.00 12.04
CA ALA A 70 8.92 2.90 11.37
C ALA A 70 7.50 2.77 11.91
N ILE A 71 7.04 1.53 12.14
CA ILE A 71 5.71 1.28 12.70
C ILE A 71 5.60 1.85 14.12
N ALA A 72 6.59 1.58 14.96
CA ALA A 72 6.61 2.05 16.34
C ALA A 72 6.66 3.58 16.47
N SER A 73 7.26 4.28 15.50
CA SER A 73 7.48 5.73 15.57
C SER A 73 6.49 6.57 14.76
N VAL A 74 5.95 6.04 13.66
CA VAL A 74 5.08 6.77 12.73
C VAL A 74 3.67 6.20 12.69
N GLY A 75 3.52 4.89 12.91
CA GLY A 75 2.28 4.15 12.73
C GLY A 75 2.28 3.28 11.46
N PRO A 76 1.10 2.90 10.94
CA PRO A 76 1.01 1.93 9.85
C PRO A 76 1.76 2.35 8.60
N ILE A 77 2.48 1.41 8.00
CA ILE A 77 3.28 1.61 6.77
C ILE A 77 2.70 0.83 5.60
N SER A 78 2.86 1.33 4.38
CA SER A 78 2.51 0.58 3.17
C SER A 78 3.66 -0.34 2.75
N VAL A 79 3.36 -1.61 2.50
CA VAL A 79 4.35 -2.63 2.08
C VAL A 79 3.81 -3.43 0.89
N ALA A 80 4.70 -4.06 0.14
CA ALA A 80 4.32 -5.00 -0.91
C ALA A 80 4.81 -6.40 -0.56
N ILE A 81 3.98 -7.40 -0.81
CA ILE A 81 4.25 -8.82 -0.57
C ILE A 81 4.02 -9.62 -1.85
N ASP A 82 4.54 -10.84 -1.87
CA ASP A 82 4.16 -11.84 -2.86
C ASP A 82 2.94 -12.62 -2.36
N CYS A 83 1.79 -12.37 -2.99
CA CYS A 83 0.54 -13.06 -2.74
C CYS A 83 0.48 -14.35 -3.57
N THR A 84 0.79 -15.46 -2.92
CA THR A 84 0.67 -16.79 -3.52
C THR A 84 -0.71 -17.42 -3.25
N ASN A 85 -0.95 -18.61 -3.81
CA ASN A 85 -2.11 -19.43 -3.48
C ASN A 85 -2.24 -19.76 -1.98
N THR A 86 -1.14 -19.75 -1.22
CA THR A 86 -1.14 -19.98 0.23
C THR A 86 -1.87 -18.82 0.94
N LEU A 87 -1.54 -17.57 0.57
CA LEU A 87 -2.18 -16.39 1.15
C LEU A 87 -3.66 -16.30 0.74
N LEU A 88 -4.02 -16.67 -0.49
CA LEU A 88 -5.41 -16.69 -0.95
C LEU A 88 -6.32 -17.65 -0.15
N ARG A 89 -5.74 -18.63 0.54
CA ARG A 89 -6.44 -19.63 1.37
C ARG A 89 -6.20 -19.43 2.86
N TYR A 90 -5.49 -18.38 3.24
CA TYR A 90 -5.21 -18.08 4.64
C TYR A 90 -6.52 -17.75 5.37
N ASP A 91 -6.61 -18.22 6.61
CA ASP A 91 -7.78 -18.02 7.47
C ASP A 91 -7.35 -17.51 8.85
N SER A 92 -6.37 -18.16 9.48
CA SER A 92 -5.93 -17.82 10.83
C SER A 92 -4.51 -18.30 11.14
N GLY A 93 -3.91 -17.73 12.20
CA GLY A 93 -2.59 -18.10 12.72
C GLY A 93 -1.46 -17.20 12.23
N ILE A 94 -0.24 -17.76 12.13
CA ILE A 94 0.91 -17.08 11.54
C ILE A 94 1.14 -17.72 10.18
N LEU A 95 0.95 -16.94 9.11
CA LEU A 95 1.26 -17.39 7.76
C LEU A 95 2.76 -17.52 7.58
N ASN A 96 3.23 -18.70 7.19
CA ASN A 96 4.61 -18.94 6.77
C ASN A 96 4.59 -19.63 5.41
N ASP A 97 4.86 -18.85 4.37
CA ASP A 97 4.85 -19.32 3.00
C ASP A 97 6.27 -19.58 2.49
N ARG A 98 6.59 -20.86 2.23
CA ARG A 98 7.90 -21.25 1.68
C ARG A 98 8.02 -21.06 0.17
N THR A 99 6.92 -20.72 -0.50
CA THR A 99 6.84 -20.55 -1.95
C THR A 99 6.88 -19.09 -2.39
N CYS A 100 6.81 -18.14 -1.45
CA CYS A 100 6.88 -16.72 -1.75
C CYS A 100 8.29 -16.30 -2.20
N ASP A 101 8.35 -15.28 -3.04
CA ASP A 101 9.59 -14.67 -3.51
C ASP A 101 9.69 -13.19 -3.11
N SER A 102 10.80 -12.84 -2.46
CA SER A 102 11.12 -11.46 -2.06
C SER A 102 11.35 -10.48 -3.22
N TYR A 103 11.38 -10.96 -4.46
CA TYR A 103 11.51 -10.14 -5.67
C TYR A 103 10.22 -10.07 -6.51
N SER A 104 9.35 -11.07 -6.42
CA SER A 104 8.10 -11.16 -7.20
C SER A 104 6.89 -10.57 -6.48
N LEU A 105 7.05 -9.38 -5.90
CA LEU A 105 5.99 -8.70 -5.16
C LEU A 105 4.84 -8.31 -6.10
N ASN A 106 3.61 -8.67 -5.74
CA ASN A 106 2.44 -8.51 -6.59
C ASN A 106 1.20 -7.96 -5.85
N HIS A 107 1.30 -7.75 -4.53
CA HIS A 107 0.18 -7.31 -3.71
C HIS A 107 0.60 -6.23 -2.71
N GLY A 108 -0.06 -5.06 -2.79
CA GLY A 108 0.14 -3.96 -1.85
C GLY A 108 -0.77 -4.10 -0.64
N VAL A 109 -0.20 -4.08 0.56
CA VAL A 109 -0.91 -4.13 1.84
C VAL A 109 -0.38 -3.04 2.77
N TRP A 110 -0.99 -2.93 3.95
CA TRP A 110 -0.49 -2.10 5.03
C TRP A 110 -0.10 -2.98 6.22
N LEU A 111 1.03 -2.64 6.83
CA LEU A 111 1.52 -3.29 8.04
C LEU A 111 1.17 -2.40 9.21
N TYR A 112 0.25 -2.87 10.05
CA TYR A 112 -0.30 -2.11 11.18
C TYR A 112 0.54 -2.27 12.44
N ASP A 113 1.09 -3.46 12.67
CA ASP A 113 1.86 -3.80 13.87
C ASP A 113 2.85 -4.94 13.59
N MET A 114 3.94 -5.00 14.37
CA MET A 114 4.93 -6.06 14.36
C MET A 114 5.27 -6.49 15.78
N GLU A 115 4.83 -7.69 16.14
CA GLU A 115 5.16 -8.33 17.41
C GLU A 115 6.15 -9.47 17.20
N THR A 116 7.21 -9.51 18.01
CA THR A 116 8.10 -10.67 18.09
C THR A 116 7.53 -11.67 19.08
N LYS A 117 7.06 -12.82 18.57
CA LYS A 117 6.69 -13.94 19.43
C LYS A 117 7.98 -14.65 19.87
N THR A 118 8.47 -14.30 21.05
CA THR A 118 9.52 -15.10 21.72
C THR A 118 8.96 -16.46 22.07
N ALA A 119 9.71 -17.51 21.73
CA ALA A 119 9.39 -18.90 22.07
C ALA A 119 9.34 -19.13 23.59
#